data_AF-A0A353PT36-F1
#
_entry.id   AF-A0A353PT36-F1
#
_cell.length_a   1.000
_cell.length_b   1.000
_cell.length_c   1.000
_cell.angle_alpha   90.00
_cell.angle_beta   90.00
_cell.angle_gamma   90.00
#
_symmetry.space_group_name_H-M   'P 1'
#
loop_
_entity.id
_entity.type
_entity.pdbx_description
1 polymer ?
#
loop_
_entity_poly.entity_id
_entity_poly.type
_entity_poly.pdbx_seq_one_letter_code
_entity_poly.pdbx_strand_id
1 'polypeptide(L)'
;GGTFKGLKPPPGRHWRSDPKELEKLDEDGLIEWSLNGVPRKIIYADEQKGKKVQDIWDFKDYQYPRYPTEKNSGVLERIIQTSSNPDSIVLDFFCGS
;
A
#
# COMPACT_ATOMS: atom_id res chain seq x y z
N GLY A 1 12.03 2.01 22.98
CA GLY A 1 12.54 2.88 21.92
C GLY A 1 13.88 3.42 22.34
N GLY A 2 14.94 3.05 21.63
CA GLY A 2 16.30 3.52 21.90
C GLY A 2 16.56 4.93 21.39
N THR A 3 17.78 5.40 21.60
CA THR A 3 18.31 6.58 20.91
C THR A 3 18.75 6.19 19.50
N PHE A 4 18.67 7.14 18.57
CA PHE A 4 19.25 7.00 17.23
C PHE A 4 20.33 8.07 17.10
N LYS A 5 21.60 7.69 16.91
CA LYS A 5 22.74 8.63 16.94
C LYS A 5 22.75 9.57 18.16
N GLY A 6 22.33 9.08 19.33
CA GLY A 6 22.21 9.88 20.55
C GLY A 6 20.98 10.80 20.62
N LEU A 7 20.19 10.91 19.54
CA LEU A 7 18.94 11.66 19.50
C LEU A 7 17.80 10.86 20.14
N LYS A 8 16.87 11.59 20.75
CA LYS A 8 15.59 11.07 21.25
C LYS A 8 14.47 11.50 20.30
N PRO A 9 13.37 10.74 20.20
CA PRO A 9 12.24 11.19 19.42
C PRO A 9 11.69 12.51 19.98
N PRO A 10 11.06 13.36 19.15
CA PRO A 10 10.46 14.60 19.61
C PRO A 10 9.49 14.37 20.79
N PRO A 11 9.33 15.35 21.71
CA PRO A 11 8.42 15.23 22.84
C PRO A 11 7.01 14.79 22.41
N GLY A 12 6.45 13.79 23.10
CA GLY A 12 5.13 13.24 22.79
C GLY A 12 5.08 12.32 21.56
N ARG A 13 6.22 11.98 20.94
CA ARG A 13 6.30 11.04 19.81
C ARG A 13 7.27 9.89 20.09
N HIS A 14 7.20 8.89 19.22
CA HIS A 14 8.12 7.76 19.16
C HIS A 14 8.74 7.70 17.76
N TRP A 15 9.84 6.97 17.62
CA TRP A 15 10.40 6.68 16.30
C TRP A 15 9.42 5.85 15.48
N ARG A 16 9.19 6.25 14.22
CA ARG A 16 8.33 5.51 13.29
C ARG A 16 8.90 4.15 12.91
N SER A 17 10.23 4.04 12.89
CA SER A 17 10.99 2.82 12.65
C SER A 17 11.88 2.53 13.86
N ASP A 18 12.30 1.28 14.03
CA ASP A 18 13.29 0.95 15.05
C ASP A 18 14.62 1.71 14.81
N PRO A 19 15.38 2.12 15.84
CA PRO A 19 16.67 2.76 15.67
C PRO A 19 17.64 1.99 14.76
N LYS A 20 17.62 0.65 14.76
CA LYS A 20 18.45 -0.16 13.85
C LYS A 20 18.10 0.06 12.37
N GLU A 21 16.81 0.18 12.07
CA GLU A 21 16.34 0.50 10.72
C GLU A 21 16.72 1.93 10.34
N LEU A 22 16.71 2.87 11.30
CA LEU A 22 17.18 4.24 11.06
C LEU A 22 18.69 4.30 10.78
N GLU A 23 19.50 3.49 11.47
CA GLU A 23 20.94 3.37 11.20
C GLU A 23 21.19 2.87 9.79
N LYS A 24 20.50 1.81 9.38
CA LYS A 24 20.60 1.30 8.02
C LYS A 24 20.20 2.32 6.96
N LEU A 25 19.06 3.02 7.16
CA LEU A 25 18.62 4.05 6.23
C LEU A 25 19.60 5.21 6.13
N ASP A 26 20.31 5.53 7.21
CA ASP A 26 21.33 6.57 7.22
C ASP A 26 22.59 6.14 6.46
N GLU A 27 23.05 4.90 6.67
CA GLU A 27 24.15 4.29 5.93
C GLU A 27 23.86 4.23 4.42
N ASP A 28 22.62 3.91 4.06
CA ASP A 28 22.13 3.86 2.68
C ASP A 28 21.90 5.27 2.07
N GLY A 29 22.08 6.35 2.83
CA GLY A 29 21.85 7.73 2.36
C GLY A 29 20.37 8.08 2.12
N LEU A 30 19.45 7.32 2.73
CA LEU A 30 17.99 7.44 2.58
C LEU A 30 17.34 8.28 3.70
N ILE A 31 18.11 9.09 4.42
CA ILE A 31 17.63 10.02 5.44
C ILE A 31 17.82 11.47 5.01
N GLU A 32 16.71 12.21 4.96
CA GLU A 32 16.70 13.67 4.94
C GLU A 32 16.73 14.19 6.39
N TRP A 33 17.68 15.05 6.70
CA TRP A 33 17.76 15.74 7.98
C TRP A 33 17.02 17.07 7.91
N SER A 34 15.96 17.21 8.72
CA SER A 34 15.27 18.50 8.83
C SER A 34 16.14 19.56 9.52
N LEU A 35 15.80 20.84 9.34
CA LEU A 35 16.48 21.97 10.01
C LEU A 35 16.57 21.84 11.54
N ASN A 36 15.61 21.15 12.16
CA ASN A 36 15.55 20.92 13.61
C ASN A 36 16.21 19.59 14.03
N GLY A 37 16.96 18.92 13.14
CA GLY A 37 17.69 17.69 13.43
C GLY A 37 16.82 16.43 13.55
N VAL A 38 15.56 16.48 13.09
CA VAL A 38 14.68 15.29 13.08
C VAL A 38 14.91 14.53 11.76
N PRO A 39 15.25 13.22 11.80
CA PRO A 39 15.46 12.40 10.61
C PRO A 39 14.13 12.07 9.93
N ARG A 40 14.12 12.10 8.59
CA ARG A 40 12.97 11.74 7.75
C ARG A 40 13.42 10.76 6.68
N LYS A 41 12.67 9.67 6.50
CA LYS A 41 12.92 8.70 5.43
C LYS A 41 12.63 9.33 4.07
N ILE A 42 13.60 9.28 3.17
CA ILE A 42 13.41 9.61 1.75
C ILE A 42 12.58 8.50 1.12
N ILE A 43 11.56 8.88 0.36
CA ILE A 43 10.75 7.94 -0.40
C ILE A 43 10.69 8.47 -1.84
N TYR A 44 11.37 7.77 -2.75
CA TYR A 44 11.41 8.17 -4.15
C TYR A 44 10.08 7.86 -4.85
N ALA A 45 9.73 8.67 -5.84
CA ALA A 45 8.43 8.61 -6.50
C ALA A 45 8.30 7.39 -7.43
N ASP A 46 9.40 6.94 -8.02
CA ASP A 46 9.53 5.76 -8.89
C ASP A 46 9.50 4.43 -8.11
N GLU A 47 9.93 4.41 -6.85
CA GLU A 47 9.85 3.23 -5.98
C GLU A 47 8.46 3.04 -5.35
N GLN A 48 7.59 4.05 -5.39
CA GLN A 48 6.25 3.99 -4.83
C GLN A 48 5.31 3.19 -5.73
N LYS A 49 4.95 1.98 -5.30
CA LYS A 49 3.91 1.14 -5.95
C LYS A 49 2.48 1.69 -5.85
N GLY A 50 2.30 2.93 -5.41
CA GLY A 50 1.01 3.58 -5.20
C GLY A 50 0.32 3.16 -3.90
N LYS A 51 -0.93 3.62 -3.73
CA LYS A 51 -1.77 3.28 -2.58
C LYS A 51 -2.53 1.98 -2.86
N LYS A 52 -2.69 1.16 -1.81
CA LYS A 52 -3.59 0.00 -1.87
C LYS A 52 -5.03 0.45 -2.13
N VAL A 53 -5.75 -0.33 -2.95
CA VAL A 53 -7.18 -0.16 -3.19
C VAL A 53 -7.93 -0.20 -1.84
N GLN A 54 -8.87 0.72 -1.66
CA GLN A 54 -9.69 0.85 -0.45
C GLN A 54 -11.03 0.14 -0.60
N ASP A 55 -11.91 0.22 0.40
CA ASP A 55 -13.19 -0.52 0.41
C ASP A 55 -14.28 0.09 -0.48
N ILE A 56 -14.19 1.39 -0.80
CA ILE A 56 -15.19 2.09 -1.61
C ILE A 56 -14.80 1.97 -3.09
N TRP A 57 -15.59 1.21 -3.86
CA TRP A 57 -15.38 1.02 -5.29
C TRP A 57 -16.52 1.59 -6.12
N ASP A 58 -16.19 2.42 -7.10
CA ASP A 58 -17.17 3.05 -7.98
C ASP A 58 -17.42 2.21 -9.25
N PHE A 59 -18.22 1.16 -9.12
CA PHE A 59 -18.70 0.36 -10.26
C PHE A 59 -20.23 0.44 -10.35
N LYS A 60 -20.75 0.36 -11.58
CA LYS A 60 -22.20 0.35 -11.85
C LYS A 60 -22.56 -0.89 -12.63
N ASP A 61 -23.62 -1.58 -12.22
CA ASP A 61 -24.16 -2.69 -12.99
C ASP A 61 -24.78 -2.22 -14.30
N TYR A 62 -24.92 -3.14 -15.24
CA TYR A 62 -25.57 -2.86 -16.52
C TYR A 62 -27.04 -2.47 -16.29
N GLN A 63 -27.49 -1.44 -17.00
CA GLN A 63 -28.90 -1.01 -16.92
C GLN A 63 -29.87 -2.07 -17.47
N TYR A 64 -29.40 -2.89 -18.42
CA TYR A 64 -30.17 -3.94 -19.07
C TYR A 64 -29.36 -5.25 -19.03
N PRO A 65 -29.33 -5.93 -17.87
CA PRO A 65 -28.60 -7.18 -17.75
C PRO A 65 -29.29 -8.29 -18.56
N ARG A 66 -28.50 -9.20 -19.12
CA ARG A 66 -28.99 -10.39 -19.81
C ARG A 66 -29.34 -11.51 -18.84
N TYR A 67 -28.86 -11.42 -17.60
CA TYR A 67 -29.12 -12.40 -16.55
C TYR A 67 -29.34 -11.69 -15.20
N PRO A 68 -30.27 -12.17 -14.34
CA PRO A 68 -30.71 -11.41 -13.16
C PRO A 68 -29.62 -11.01 -12.16
N THR A 69 -28.52 -11.76 -12.09
CA THR A 69 -27.42 -11.52 -11.14
C THR A 69 -26.13 -11.04 -11.82
N GLU A 70 -26.20 -10.59 -13.08
CA GLU A 70 -25.05 -10.20 -13.91
C GLU A 70 -24.12 -9.22 -13.19
N LYS A 71 -22.85 -9.61 -13.06
CA LYS A 71 -21.83 -8.76 -12.43
C LYS A 71 -21.16 -7.84 -13.43
N ASN A 72 -20.79 -6.65 -12.97
CA ASN A 72 -19.89 -5.80 -13.71
C ASN A 72 -18.52 -6.50 -13.88
N SER A 73 -18.11 -6.73 -15.13
CA SER A 73 -16.86 -7.42 -15.45
C SER A 73 -15.61 -6.69 -14.94
N GLY A 74 -15.65 -5.37 -14.86
CA GLY A 74 -14.56 -4.56 -14.29
C GLY A 74 -14.33 -4.80 -12.79
N VAL A 75 -15.38 -5.18 -12.05
CA VAL A 75 -15.23 -5.60 -10.64
C VAL A 75 -14.44 -6.91 -10.58
N LEU A 76 -14.80 -7.89 -11.41
CA LEU A 76 -14.13 -9.19 -11.45
C LEU A 76 -12.68 -9.05 -11.91
N GLU A 77 -12.42 -8.26 -12.94
CA GLU A 77 -11.08 -7.96 -13.43
C GLU A 77 -10.20 -7.37 -12.30
N ARG A 78 -10.73 -6.38 -11.56
CA ARG A 78 -10.03 -5.79 -10.42
C ARG A 78 -9.73 -6.82 -9.33
N ILE A 79 -10.69 -7.67 -8.96
CA ILE A 79 -10.50 -8.70 -7.94
C ILE A 79 -9.38 -9.66 -8.36
N ILE A 80 -9.41 -10.15 -9.60
CA ILE A 80 -8.44 -11.10 -10.12
C ILE A 80 -7.04 -10.48 -10.16
N GLN A 81 -6.90 -9.28 -10.76
CA GLN A 81 -5.60 -8.61 -10.87
C GLN A 81 -4.99 -8.23 -9.52
N THR A 82 -5.80 -7.95 -8.50
CA THR A 82 -5.29 -7.59 -7.17
C THR A 82 -5.00 -8.80 -6.28
N SER A 83 -5.59 -9.96 -6.58
CA SER A 83 -5.56 -11.15 -5.71
C SER A 83 -4.84 -12.35 -6.32
N SER A 84 -4.33 -12.25 -7.55
CA SER A 84 -3.69 -13.35 -8.25
C SER A 84 -2.50 -12.90 -9.09
N ASN A 85 -1.68 -13.87 -9.50
CA ASN A 85 -0.58 -13.67 -10.43
C ASN A 85 -1.00 -14.10 -11.85
N PRO A 86 -0.27 -13.69 -12.89
CA PRO A 86 -0.39 -14.30 -14.21
C PRO A 86 -0.39 -15.83 -14.11
N ASP A 87 -1.21 -16.48 -14.94
CA ASP A 87 -1.38 -17.94 -15.02
C ASP A 87 -1.97 -18.62 -13.77
N SER A 88 -2.49 -17.85 -12.81
CA SER A 88 -3.24 -18.41 -11.68
C SER A 88 -4.59 -18.99 -12.15
N ILE A 89 -5.01 -20.10 -11.52
CA ILE A 89 -6.35 -20.66 -11.70
C ILE A 89 -7.31 -19.96 -10.75
N VAL A 90 -8.39 -19.39 -11.30
CA VAL A 90 -9.47 -18.76 -10.54
C VAL A 90 -10.70 -19.67 -10.59
N LEU A 91 -11.31 -19.93 -9.43
CA LEU A 91 -12.49 -20.79 -9.30
C LEU A 91 -13.61 -20.03 -8.60
N ASP A 92 -14.78 -20.03 -9.23
CA ASP A 92 -16.03 -19.54 -8.67
C ASP A 92 -17.01 -20.72 -8.57
N PHE A 93 -17.54 -20.97 -7.38
CA PHE A 93 -18.55 -22.02 -7.14
C PHE A 93 -20.00 -21.51 -7.27
N PHE A 94 -20.17 -20.22 -7.60
CA PHE A 94 -21.47 -19.56 -7.77
C PHE A 94 -21.51 -18.82 -9.12
N CYS A 95 -21.17 -19.53 -10.19
CA CYS A 95 -20.81 -18.97 -11.50
C CYS A 95 -21.76 -17.93 -12.10
N GLY A 96 -23.07 -17.98 -11.81
CA GLY A 96 -24.04 -16.95 -12.24
C GLY A 96 -23.81 -16.43 -13.66
N SER A 97 -23.63 -15.11 -13.78
CA SER A 97 -23.27 -14.38 -15.00
C SER A 97 -22.55 -13.08 -14.67
#